data_AF-A0A1G4JWS5-F1
#
_entry.id   AF-A0A1G4JWS5-F1
#
_cell.length_a   1.000
_cell.length_b   1.000
_cell.length_c   1.000
_cell.angle_alpha   90.00
_cell.angle_beta   90.00
_cell.angle_gamma   90.00
#
_symmetry.space_group_name_H-M   'P 1'
#
loop_
_entity.id
_entity.type
_entity.pdbx_description
1 polymer ?
#
loop_
_entity_poly.entity_id
_entity_poly.type
_entity_poly.pdbx_seq_one_letter_code
_entity_poly.pdbx_strand_id
1 'polypeptide(L)'
;MTPLKEQLEHFLPTLDFQNASQFSRISQNLVLDDGYSQTDNEGVKYLCGYNEMDEREEELTQEMLLSRFSEGLQHIDTQSLINVTNLAFWKASSQKEGFHISHALDDNPNSYWQSDGSQPHYIEANFSKRVEIIQLALFLSVIVDESYTPQILKIYAGHSSSDSTLYKTLEVRNLNDWVLLTFADNRPQDKLLKCQYLRIDIPVNHENGKDTHLRGLRVYTPYLRTAVEKSFVVDSLSVGEVFSGFTLR
;
A
#
# COMPACT_ATOMS: atom_id res chain seq x y z
N MET A 1 -49.12 19.06 -10.24
CA MET A 1 -47.83 19.48 -9.65
C MET A 1 -47.41 20.75 -10.39
N THR A 2 -46.79 21.73 -9.72
CA THR A 2 -46.41 23.00 -10.34
C THR A 2 -45.23 22.82 -11.31
N PRO A 3 -45.20 23.55 -12.45
CA PRO A 3 -44.13 23.43 -13.46
C PRO A 3 -42.71 23.67 -12.92
N LEU A 4 -42.58 24.36 -11.79
CA LEU A 4 -41.29 24.58 -11.11
C LEU A 4 -40.70 23.29 -10.50
N LYS A 5 -41.54 22.34 -10.06
CA LYS A 5 -41.08 21.07 -9.45
C LYS A 5 -40.47 20.14 -10.49
N GLU A 6 -41.02 20.09 -11.69
CA GLU A 6 -40.50 19.27 -12.80
C GLU A 6 -39.17 19.80 -13.33
N GLN A 7 -38.98 21.13 -13.34
CA GLN A 7 -37.70 21.74 -13.73
C GLN A 7 -36.59 21.48 -12.72
N LEU A 8 -36.88 21.46 -11.41
CA LEU A 8 -35.89 21.19 -10.38
C LEU A 8 -35.36 19.76 -10.41
N GLU A 9 -36.19 18.76 -10.71
CA GLU A 9 -35.74 17.36 -10.84
C GLU A 9 -34.90 17.11 -12.10
N HIS A 10 -35.02 17.95 -13.14
CA HIS A 10 -34.17 17.90 -14.32
C HIS A 10 -32.81 18.60 -14.15
N PHE A 11 -32.72 19.56 -13.21
CA PHE A 11 -31.51 20.36 -12.96
C PHE A 11 -30.60 19.79 -11.89
N LEU A 12 -31.12 18.96 -10.99
CA LEU A 12 -30.31 18.31 -9.97
C LEU A 12 -29.82 16.97 -10.52
N PRO A 13 -28.50 16.70 -10.58
CA PRO A 13 -28.03 15.36 -10.85
C PRO A 13 -28.64 14.45 -9.79
N THR A 14 -29.47 13.51 -10.21
CA THR A 14 -30.09 12.52 -9.32
C THR A 14 -28.94 11.75 -8.70
N LEU A 15 -28.65 12.01 -7.43
CA LEU A 15 -27.69 11.24 -6.67
C LEU A 15 -28.21 9.80 -6.65
N ASP A 16 -27.59 8.94 -7.43
CA ASP A 16 -27.96 7.54 -7.49
C ASP A 16 -27.51 6.86 -6.21
N PHE A 17 -28.39 6.88 -5.21
CA PHE A 17 -28.17 6.26 -3.91
C PHE A 17 -27.96 4.73 -4.03
N GLN A 18 -28.38 4.08 -5.12
CA GLN A 18 -28.11 2.66 -5.33
C GLN A 18 -26.64 2.42 -5.72
N ASN A 19 -26.10 3.25 -6.62
CA ASN A 19 -24.66 3.23 -6.91
C ASN A 19 -23.85 3.63 -5.67
N ALA A 20 -24.25 4.68 -4.94
CA ALA A 20 -23.55 5.12 -3.74
C ALA A 20 -23.53 4.04 -2.63
N SER A 21 -24.60 3.26 -2.48
CA SER A 21 -24.70 2.18 -1.49
C SER A 21 -24.02 0.87 -1.91
N GLN A 22 -23.64 0.70 -3.19
CA GLN A 22 -22.76 -0.40 -3.59
C GLN A 22 -21.34 -0.20 -3.05
N PHE A 23 -20.84 1.04 -3.02
CA PHE A 23 -19.52 1.37 -2.46
C PHE A 23 -19.46 1.25 -0.93
N SER A 24 -20.60 1.22 -0.23
CA SER A 24 -20.65 1.05 1.23
C SER A 24 -20.63 -0.42 1.69
N ARG A 25 -20.59 -1.40 0.77
CA ARG A 25 -20.63 -2.83 1.09
C ARG A 25 -19.25 -3.51 1.12
N ILE A 26 -18.18 -2.79 0.81
CA ILE A 26 -16.82 -3.33 0.90
C ILE A 26 -16.51 -3.55 2.36
N SER A 27 -16.16 -4.79 2.74
CA SER A 27 -15.70 -5.07 4.10
C SER A 27 -14.46 -4.25 4.36
N GLN A 28 -14.58 -3.28 5.27
CA GLN A 28 -13.44 -2.51 5.74
C GLN A 28 -12.52 -3.34 6.64
N ASN A 29 -12.91 -4.56 7.02
CA ASN A 29 -12.11 -5.42 7.89
C ASN A 29 -11.56 -6.58 7.08
N LEU A 30 -10.25 -6.78 7.18
CA LEU A 30 -9.53 -7.87 6.55
C LEU A 30 -8.65 -8.57 7.57
N VAL A 31 -8.75 -9.89 7.65
CA VAL A 31 -7.91 -10.71 8.53
C VAL A 31 -6.67 -11.16 7.75
N LEU A 32 -5.50 -10.91 8.33
CA LEU A 32 -4.21 -11.33 7.82
C LEU A 32 -3.76 -12.59 8.58
N ASP A 33 -3.76 -13.71 7.86
CA ASP A 33 -3.40 -15.03 8.37
C ASP A 33 -2.71 -15.81 7.24
N ASP A 34 -1.44 -16.16 7.44
CA ASP A 34 -0.62 -16.89 6.48
C ASP A 34 -0.92 -18.40 6.46
N GLY A 35 -1.55 -18.93 7.51
CA GLY A 35 -1.80 -20.37 7.71
C GLY A 35 -3.05 -20.90 7.00
N TYR A 36 -3.91 -20.02 6.47
CA TYR A 36 -5.06 -20.45 5.67
C TYR A 36 -4.74 -20.38 4.18
N SER A 37 -4.94 -21.52 3.50
CA SER A 37 -4.82 -21.68 2.04
C SER A 37 -5.45 -20.48 1.33
N GLN A 38 -4.67 -19.83 0.47
CA GLN A 38 -5.01 -18.68 -0.38
C GLN A 38 -6.48 -18.66 -0.82
N THR A 39 -7.39 -18.24 0.05
CA THR A 39 -8.68 -17.74 -0.40
C THR A 39 -8.35 -16.40 -1.02
N ASP A 40 -8.84 -16.14 -2.22
CA ASP A 40 -8.79 -14.84 -2.89
C ASP A 40 -9.41 -13.77 -1.97
N ASN A 41 -8.67 -13.35 -0.96
CA ASN A 41 -9.04 -12.28 -0.07
C ASN A 41 -8.85 -11.03 -0.91
N GLU A 42 -9.97 -10.51 -1.40
CA GLU A 42 -10.05 -9.34 -2.27
C GLU A 42 -9.15 -8.22 -1.74
N GLY A 43 -7.95 -8.11 -2.31
CA GLY A 43 -7.00 -7.07 -1.98
C GLY A 43 -5.73 -7.50 -1.25
N VAL A 44 -5.46 -8.77 -0.93
CA VAL A 44 -4.18 -9.15 -0.27
C VAL A 44 -3.49 -10.33 -0.91
N LYS A 45 -2.16 -10.23 -1.01
CA LYS A 45 -1.27 -11.29 -1.45
C LYS A 45 -0.14 -11.48 -0.45
N TYR A 46 0.13 -12.72 -0.09
CA TYR A 46 1.30 -13.15 0.67
C TYR A 46 2.35 -13.68 -0.31
N LEU A 47 3.63 -13.41 -0.08
CA LEU A 47 4.68 -13.71 -1.07
C LEU A 47 5.27 -15.10 -0.91
N CYS A 48 5.77 -15.42 0.27
CA CYS A 48 6.34 -16.71 0.61
C CYS A 48 5.25 -17.70 1.03
N GLY A 49 4.18 -17.23 1.69
CA GLY A 49 3.07 -18.07 2.15
C GLY A 49 3.49 -19.17 3.14
N TYR A 50 2.51 -19.90 3.69
CA TYR A 50 2.77 -21.11 4.47
C TYR A 50 3.15 -22.24 3.52
N ASN A 51 4.42 -22.67 3.52
CA ASN A 51 4.84 -23.85 2.78
C ASN A 51 4.57 -25.09 3.64
N GLU A 52 3.89 -26.11 3.10
CA GLU A 52 3.66 -27.41 3.78
C GLU A 52 4.97 -28.12 4.21
N MET A 53 6.14 -27.65 3.75
CA MET A 53 7.45 -28.13 4.21
C MET A 53 7.86 -27.56 5.58
N ASP A 54 7.20 -26.51 6.08
CA ASP A 54 7.39 -25.94 7.42
C ASP A 54 6.80 -26.85 8.53
N GLU A 55 6.08 -27.94 8.19
CA GLU A 55 5.62 -28.95 9.15
C GLU A 55 6.76 -29.77 9.79
N ARG A 56 7.98 -29.74 9.24
CA ARG A 56 9.14 -30.39 9.86
C ARG A 56 9.74 -29.48 10.93
N GLU A 57 9.01 -29.26 12.02
CA GLU A 57 9.44 -28.86 13.38
C GLU A 57 10.84 -28.20 13.51
N GLU A 58 11.15 -27.20 12.70
CA GLU A 58 12.25 -26.28 12.97
C GLU A 58 11.58 -24.95 13.28
N GLU A 59 11.65 -24.53 14.55
CA GLU A 59 11.26 -23.19 14.98
C GLU A 59 11.77 -22.19 13.95
N LEU A 60 10.90 -21.35 13.38
CA LEU A 60 11.29 -20.35 12.39
C LEU A 60 12.42 -19.50 12.97
N THR A 61 13.65 -19.83 12.59
CA THR A 61 14.83 -19.15 13.12
C THR A 61 14.87 -17.73 12.59
N GLN A 62 15.49 -16.84 13.35
CA GLN A 62 15.71 -15.46 12.92
C GLN A 62 16.37 -15.42 11.53
N GLU A 63 17.35 -16.29 11.25
CA GLU A 63 18.04 -16.36 9.95
C GLU A 63 17.10 -16.70 8.78
N MET A 64 16.17 -17.63 8.97
CA MET A 64 15.16 -17.97 7.96
C MET A 64 14.25 -16.77 7.65
N LEU A 65 13.86 -16.01 8.67
CA LEU A 65 13.00 -14.83 8.50
C LEU A 65 13.74 -13.68 7.81
N LEU A 66 15.05 -13.51 8.06
CA LEU A 66 15.89 -12.58 7.29
C LEU A 66 15.98 -13.01 5.81
N SER A 67 16.07 -14.31 5.54
CA SER A 67 16.04 -14.85 4.18
C SER A 67 14.71 -14.57 3.49
N ARG A 68 13.58 -14.82 4.17
CA ARG A 68 12.23 -14.51 3.66
C ARG A 68 12.06 -13.03 3.35
N PHE A 69 12.55 -12.16 4.21
CA PHE A 69 12.53 -10.72 3.95
C PHE A 69 13.24 -10.38 2.63
N SER A 70 14.45 -10.90 2.44
CA SER A 70 15.29 -10.61 1.27
C SER A 70 14.72 -11.22 -0.02
N GLU A 71 14.21 -12.45 0.06
CA GLU A 71 13.52 -13.13 -1.04
C GLU A 71 12.26 -12.36 -1.44
N GLY A 72 11.42 -11.99 -0.47
CA GLY A 72 10.23 -11.19 -0.72
C GLY A 72 10.54 -9.85 -1.39
N LEU A 73 11.61 -9.16 -0.98
CA LEU A 73 12.07 -7.95 -1.67
C LEU A 73 12.41 -8.19 -3.14
N GLN A 74 13.17 -9.25 -3.45
CA GLN A 74 13.50 -9.60 -4.84
C GLN A 74 12.24 -9.92 -5.66
N HIS A 75 11.26 -10.62 -5.06
CA HIS A 75 9.98 -10.89 -5.70
C HIS A 75 9.20 -9.61 -6.01
N ILE A 76 9.17 -8.65 -5.08
CA ILE A 76 8.47 -7.38 -5.31
C ILE A 76 9.21 -6.54 -6.37
N ASP A 77 10.54 -6.51 -6.35
CA ASP A 77 11.34 -5.75 -7.33
C ASP A 77 11.26 -6.35 -8.74
N THR A 78 10.94 -7.64 -8.87
CA THR A 78 10.65 -8.29 -10.16
C THR A 78 9.32 -7.82 -10.76
N GLN A 79 8.42 -7.25 -9.94
CA GLN A 79 7.17 -6.69 -10.44
C GLN A 79 7.48 -5.42 -11.25
N SER A 80 6.81 -5.24 -12.39
CA SER A 80 6.94 -4.03 -13.23
C SER A 80 6.18 -2.84 -12.63
N LEU A 81 6.47 -2.53 -11.37
CA LEU A 81 5.90 -1.42 -10.60
C LEU A 81 7.00 -0.42 -10.25
N ILE A 82 6.62 0.83 -10.01
CA ILE A 82 7.57 1.88 -9.62
C ILE A 82 7.48 2.06 -8.12
N ASN A 83 8.61 1.86 -7.42
CA ASN A 83 8.72 2.14 -6.00
C ASN A 83 8.76 3.66 -5.75
N VAL A 84 7.75 4.17 -5.03
CA VAL A 84 7.59 5.59 -4.70
C VAL A 84 7.77 5.87 -3.20
N THR A 85 8.24 4.88 -2.44
CA THR A 85 8.41 4.96 -0.98
C THR A 85 9.23 6.20 -0.58
N ASN A 86 10.38 6.41 -1.22
CA ASN A 86 11.29 7.51 -0.91
C ASN A 86 10.85 8.87 -1.50
N LEU A 87 9.73 8.93 -2.22
CA LEU A 87 9.16 10.20 -2.72
C LEU A 87 8.20 10.84 -1.71
N ALA A 88 7.76 10.10 -0.70
CA ALA A 88 6.97 10.63 0.40
C ALA A 88 7.87 11.17 1.52
N PHE A 89 7.38 12.21 2.19
CA PHE A 89 7.87 12.60 3.50
C PHE A 89 7.21 11.73 4.57
N TRP A 90 8.01 10.91 5.24
CA TRP A 90 7.57 9.98 6.28
C TRP A 90 7.70 10.60 7.67
N LYS A 91 6.65 10.46 8.48
CA LYS A 91 6.61 10.92 9.87
C LYS A 91 5.97 9.84 10.74
N ALA A 92 6.63 9.47 11.83
CA ALA A 92 6.07 8.61 12.86
C ALA A 92 5.45 9.43 14.00
N SER A 93 4.54 8.82 14.76
CA SER A 93 3.97 9.38 16.00
C SER A 93 5.04 9.64 17.05
N SER A 94 5.90 8.65 17.24
CA SER A 94 7.04 8.67 18.14
C SER A 94 8.13 7.74 17.60
N GLN A 95 9.33 7.86 18.14
CA GLN A 95 10.45 7.01 17.79
C GLN A 95 11.40 6.91 18.97
N LYS A 96 11.88 5.70 19.26
CA LYS A 96 12.96 5.49 20.21
C LYS A 96 14.28 6.01 19.62
N GLU A 97 15.17 6.50 20.48
CA GLU A 97 16.49 6.96 20.07
C GLU A 97 17.25 5.81 19.36
N GLY A 98 17.73 6.07 18.13
CA GLY A 98 18.41 5.08 17.30
C GLY A 98 17.50 4.17 16.47
N PHE A 99 16.17 4.25 16.59
CA PHE A 99 15.21 3.43 15.83
C PHE A 99 14.23 4.30 15.03
N HIS A 100 14.79 5.04 14.07
CA HIS A 100 14.07 6.01 13.26
C HIS A 100 13.15 5.37 12.21
N ILE A 101 12.15 6.12 11.73
CA ILE A 101 11.27 5.65 10.66
C ILE A 101 12.02 5.27 9.38
N SER A 102 13.19 5.86 9.13
CA SER A 102 14.05 5.50 7.99
C SER A 102 14.47 4.03 7.99
N HIS A 103 14.57 3.41 9.17
CA HIS A 103 14.93 2.00 9.31
C HIS A 103 13.83 1.04 8.83
N ALA A 104 12.59 1.49 8.70
CA ALA A 104 11.53 0.70 8.08
C ALA A 104 11.54 0.79 6.54
N LEU A 105 12.36 1.70 5.98
CA LEU A 105 12.39 2.06 4.56
C LEU A 105 13.75 1.74 3.90
N ASP A 106 14.71 1.20 4.67
CA ASP A 106 16.11 1.02 4.25
C ASP A 106 16.42 -0.36 3.66
N ASP A 107 15.40 -1.21 3.50
CA ASP A 107 15.48 -2.55 2.92
C ASP A 107 16.43 -3.50 3.65
N ASN A 108 16.74 -3.22 4.92
CA ASN A 108 17.56 -4.09 5.74
C ASN A 108 16.68 -4.81 6.78
N PRO A 109 16.72 -6.16 6.84
CA PRO A 109 15.84 -6.91 7.73
C PRO A 109 16.20 -6.80 9.22
N ASN A 110 17.43 -6.35 9.53
CA ASN A 110 17.90 -6.18 10.90
C ASN A 110 17.53 -4.82 11.50
N SER A 111 17.23 -3.84 10.65
CA SER A 111 16.78 -2.52 11.05
C SER A 111 15.26 -2.50 11.18
N TYR A 112 14.79 -1.66 12.09
CA TYR A 112 13.37 -1.43 12.30
C TYR A 112 13.13 -0.06 12.90
N TRP A 113 11.96 0.49 12.61
CA TRP A 113 11.39 1.57 13.40
C TRP A 113 10.83 0.99 14.70
N GLN A 114 11.07 1.68 15.82
CA GLN A 114 10.44 1.38 17.10
C GLN A 114 9.72 2.63 17.61
N SER A 115 8.43 2.51 17.88
CA SER A 115 7.69 3.59 18.57
C SER A 115 8.13 3.72 20.03
N ASP A 116 7.92 4.90 20.61
CA ASP A 116 8.17 5.17 22.02
C ASP A 116 7.18 6.21 22.53
N GLY A 117 5.97 5.76 22.88
CA GLY A 117 4.89 6.68 23.24
C GLY A 117 3.60 6.01 23.70
N SER A 118 2.54 6.79 23.80
CA SER A 118 1.19 6.29 24.08
C SER A 118 0.50 5.86 22.79
N GLN A 119 -0.18 4.71 22.82
CA GLN A 119 -1.06 4.27 21.73
C GLN A 119 -2.23 5.24 21.52
N PRO A 120 -2.76 5.36 20.29
CA PRO A 120 -2.35 4.67 19.07
C PRO A 120 -1.04 5.23 18.48
N HIS A 121 -0.15 4.35 18.03
CA HIS A 121 1.00 4.76 17.22
C HIS A 121 0.55 4.97 15.78
N TYR A 122 1.28 5.75 15.02
CA TYR A 122 0.95 5.95 13.60
C TYR A 122 2.17 6.32 12.77
N ILE A 123 2.07 6.04 11.48
CA ILE A 123 3.03 6.46 10.47
C ILE A 123 2.28 7.19 9.36
N GLU A 124 2.76 8.35 8.97
CA GLU A 124 2.19 9.23 7.95
C GLU A 124 3.17 9.37 6.78
N ALA A 125 2.65 9.23 5.56
CA ALA A 125 3.34 9.53 4.32
C ALA A 125 2.64 10.68 3.61
N ASN A 126 3.41 11.76 3.38
CA ASN A 126 2.95 12.94 2.66
C ASN A 126 3.69 13.03 1.32
N PHE A 127 2.96 12.86 0.23
CA PHE A 127 3.50 13.03 -1.12
C PHE A 127 3.41 14.49 -1.56
N SER A 128 4.37 14.93 -2.37
CA SER A 128 4.37 16.31 -2.92
C SER A 128 3.25 16.55 -3.94
N LYS A 129 2.75 15.48 -4.57
CA LYS A 129 1.65 15.48 -5.54
C LYS A 129 0.75 14.29 -5.29
N ARG A 130 -0.44 14.30 -5.88
CA ARG A 130 -1.34 13.14 -5.88
C ARG A 130 -0.65 11.95 -6.58
N VAL A 131 -0.56 10.82 -5.89
CA VAL A 131 0.02 9.57 -6.37
C VAL A 131 -1.09 8.53 -6.53
N GLU A 132 -0.91 7.63 -7.49
CA GLU A 132 -1.80 6.50 -7.72
C GLU A 132 -1.12 5.24 -7.17
N ILE A 133 -1.50 4.83 -5.96
CA ILE A 133 -0.90 3.67 -5.30
C ILE A 133 -1.64 2.41 -5.80
N ILE A 134 -0.88 1.45 -6.33
CA ILE A 134 -1.40 0.13 -6.72
C ILE A 134 -1.20 -0.92 -5.64
N GLN A 135 -0.11 -0.77 -4.88
CA GLN A 135 0.30 -1.77 -3.89
C GLN A 135 1.02 -1.10 -2.72
N LEU A 136 0.66 -1.51 -1.50
CA LEU A 136 1.36 -1.19 -0.25
C LEU A 136 1.90 -2.50 0.33
N ALA A 137 3.21 -2.61 0.43
CA ALA A 137 3.91 -3.76 0.97
C ALA A 137 4.33 -3.48 2.42
N LEU A 138 4.02 -4.41 3.32
CA LEU A 138 4.42 -4.36 4.73
C LEU A 138 5.07 -5.69 5.11
N PHE A 139 6.20 -5.65 5.79
CA PHE A 139 6.78 -6.85 6.39
C PHE A 139 6.39 -6.91 7.86
N LEU A 140 5.71 -7.98 8.25
CA LEU A 140 5.24 -8.22 9.61
C LEU A 140 5.61 -9.64 10.02
N SER A 141 6.17 -9.78 11.22
CA SER A 141 6.44 -11.08 11.82
C SER A 141 6.00 -11.13 13.27
N VAL A 142 5.05 -12.02 13.57
CA VAL A 142 4.63 -12.30 14.94
C VAL A 142 5.75 -12.99 15.73
N ILE A 143 6.58 -13.81 15.06
CA ILE A 143 7.63 -14.58 15.71
C ILE A 143 8.84 -13.72 16.09
N VAL A 144 9.30 -12.83 15.20
CA VAL A 144 10.48 -11.98 15.52
C VAL A 144 10.12 -10.84 16.46
N ASP A 145 8.97 -10.21 16.24
CA ASP A 145 8.62 -8.98 16.95
C ASP A 145 7.77 -9.24 18.20
N GLU A 146 7.20 -10.43 18.37
CA GLU A 146 6.42 -10.85 19.54
C GLU A 146 5.36 -9.80 19.95
N SER A 147 5.51 -9.20 21.13
CA SER A 147 4.63 -8.13 21.63
C SER A 147 4.72 -6.82 20.83
N TYR A 148 5.79 -6.58 20.07
CA TYR A 148 5.96 -5.39 19.23
C TYR A 148 5.22 -5.51 17.89
N THR A 149 4.68 -6.67 17.54
CA THR A 149 3.93 -6.87 16.30
C THR A 149 2.55 -6.17 16.38
N PRO A 150 2.18 -5.33 15.40
CA PRO A 150 0.83 -4.79 15.29
C PRO A 150 -0.21 -5.91 15.23
N GLN A 151 -1.25 -5.85 16.08
CA GLN A 151 -2.42 -6.74 15.96
C GLN A 151 -3.50 -6.12 15.07
N ILE A 152 -3.66 -4.80 15.17
CA ILE A 152 -4.62 -4.06 14.35
C ILE A 152 -3.86 -2.95 13.62
N LEU A 153 -4.04 -2.88 12.30
CA LEU A 153 -3.58 -1.78 11.46
C LEU A 153 -4.77 -1.10 10.80
N LYS A 154 -4.83 0.22 10.81
CA LYS A 154 -5.87 0.98 10.11
C LYS A 154 -5.23 1.89 9.07
N ILE A 155 -5.65 1.73 7.83
CA ILE A 155 -5.12 2.47 6.69
C ILE A 155 -6.09 3.60 6.36
N TYR A 156 -5.58 4.82 6.42
CA TYR A 156 -6.26 6.04 6.07
C TYR A 156 -5.62 6.66 4.84
N ALA A 157 -6.43 7.22 3.96
CA ALA A 157 -5.96 7.88 2.75
C ALA A 157 -6.77 9.15 2.46
N GLY A 158 -6.12 10.18 1.94
CA GLY A 158 -6.75 11.46 1.62
C GLY A 158 -5.83 12.42 0.88
N HIS A 159 -6.17 13.71 0.89
CA HIS A 159 -5.30 14.78 0.42
C HIS A 159 -4.32 15.24 1.51
N SER A 160 -4.77 15.24 2.77
CA SER A 160 -4.07 15.72 3.96
C SER A 160 -4.52 14.94 5.21
N SER A 161 -3.94 15.25 6.37
CA SER A 161 -4.33 14.68 7.66
C SER A 161 -5.74 15.05 8.10
N SER A 162 -6.34 16.13 7.57
CA SER A 162 -7.66 16.61 8.00
C SER A 162 -8.83 15.98 7.24
N ASP A 163 -8.59 15.50 6.02
CA ASP A 163 -9.60 14.89 5.14
C ASP A 163 -9.37 13.39 4.90
N SER A 164 -8.38 12.80 5.57
CA SER A 164 -8.08 11.38 5.42
C SER A 164 -9.24 10.51 5.90
N THR A 165 -9.69 9.60 5.04
CA THR A 165 -10.77 8.66 5.35
C THR A 165 -10.22 7.27 5.60
N LEU A 166 -10.84 6.52 6.51
CA LEU A 166 -10.50 5.10 6.75
C LEU A 166 -10.81 4.30 5.48
N TYR A 167 -9.78 3.66 4.94
CA TYR A 167 -9.90 2.75 3.81
C TYR A 167 -10.11 1.31 4.28
N LYS A 168 -9.16 0.77 5.08
CA LYS A 168 -9.20 -0.63 5.52
C LYS A 168 -8.57 -0.81 6.90
N THR A 169 -9.16 -1.70 7.69
CA THR A 169 -8.66 -2.21 8.96
C THR A 169 -8.16 -3.62 8.72
N LEU A 170 -6.91 -3.88 9.08
CA LEU A 170 -6.25 -5.17 8.99
C LEU A 170 -6.12 -5.74 10.39
N GLU A 171 -6.55 -6.98 10.57
CA GLU A 171 -6.37 -7.75 11.80
C GLU A 171 -5.27 -8.78 11.56
N VAL A 172 -4.10 -8.57 12.14
CA VAL A 172 -2.96 -9.48 12.07
C VAL A 172 -3.17 -10.59 13.10
N ARG A 173 -3.13 -11.85 12.66
CA ARG A 173 -3.27 -13.02 13.54
C ARG A 173 -2.02 -13.87 13.56
N ASN A 174 -1.74 -14.52 12.43
CA ASN A 174 -0.54 -15.32 12.24
C ASN A 174 0.09 -14.87 10.92
N LEU A 175 1.20 -14.16 11.01
CA LEU A 175 1.83 -13.58 9.83
C LEU A 175 3.33 -13.45 10.04
N ASN A 176 4.10 -14.05 9.15
CA ASN A 176 5.56 -14.02 9.18
C ASN A 176 6.16 -13.81 7.78
N ASP A 177 5.65 -12.81 7.06
CA ASP A 177 5.97 -12.57 5.66
C ASP A 177 5.69 -11.12 5.21
N TRP A 178 6.11 -10.80 4.00
CA TRP A 178 5.66 -9.64 3.24
C TRP A 178 4.18 -9.78 2.85
N VAL A 179 3.38 -8.82 3.30
CA VAL A 179 1.99 -8.64 2.91
C VAL A 179 1.89 -7.56 1.86
N LEU A 180 1.35 -7.91 0.70
CA LEU A 180 1.05 -6.98 -0.38
C LEU A 180 -0.44 -6.65 -0.36
N LEU A 181 -0.74 -5.44 0.09
CA LEU A 181 -2.07 -4.87 0.03
C LEU A 181 -2.28 -4.26 -1.36
N THR A 182 -3.28 -4.75 -2.07
CA THR A 182 -3.74 -4.26 -3.36
C THR A 182 -5.09 -3.59 -3.20
N PHE A 183 -5.30 -2.48 -3.90
CA PHE A 183 -6.48 -1.63 -3.74
C PHE A 183 -7.61 -2.00 -4.72
N ALA A 184 -7.74 -3.29 -5.01
CA ALA A 184 -8.61 -3.82 -6.06
C ALA A 184 -10.11 -3.62 -5.79
N ASP A 185 -10.48 -3.55 -4.52
CA ASP A 185 -11.81 -3.29 -4.01
C ASP A 185 -12.18 -1.79 -3.98
N ASN A 186 -11.18 -0.89 -3.91
CA ASN A 186 -11.41 0.54 -3.68
C ASN A 186 -12.25 1.20 -4.78
N ARG A 187 -11.93 0.90 -6.04
CA ARG A 187 -12.58 1.49 -7.22
C ARG A 187 -12.62 0.47 -8.37
N PRO A 188 -13.81 0.07 -8.85
CA PRO A 188 -13.95 -0.96 -9.89
C PRO A 188 -13.25 -0.61 -11.23
N GLN A 189 -13.09 0.69 -11.51
CA GLN A 189 -12.57 1.21 -12.78
C GLN A 189 -11.03 1.06 -12.89
N ASP A 190 -10.32 1.48 -11.85
CA ASP A 190 -8.85 1.61 -11.87
C ASP A 190 -8.16 0.70 -10.86
N LYS A 191 -8.84 0.24 -9.79
CA LYS A 191 -8.27 -0.64 -8.75
C LYS A 191 -7.05 -0.01 -8.04
N LEU A 192 -7.05 1.31 -7.90
CA LEU A 192 -5.96 2.10 -7.32
C LEU A 192 -6.43 2.89 -6.10
N LEU A 193 -5.50 3.17 -5.18
CA LEU A 193 -5.66 4.13 -4.12
C LEU A 193 -5.01 5.46 -4.52
N LYS A 194 -5.82 6.43 -4.92
CA LYS A 194 -5.34 7.76 -5.35
C LYS A 194 -5.34 8.74 -4.18
N CYS A 195 -4.18 8.97 -3.58
CA CYS A 195 -4.04 9.88 -2.45
C CYS A 195 -2.78 10.73 -2.55
N GLN A 196 -2.73 11.80 -1.76
CA GLN A 196 -1.52 12.56 -1.49
C GLN A 196 -1.02 12.34 -0.06
N TYR A 197 -1.93 11.90 0.81
CA TYR A 197 -1.68 11.55 2.19
C TYR A 197 -2.09 10.11 2.45
N LEU A 198 -1.21 9.35 3.09
CA LEU A 198 -1.44 7.99 3.57
C LEU A 198 -1.07 7.94 5.05
N ARG A 199 -1.89 7.30 5.87
CA ARG A 199 -1.61 7.12 7.29
C ARG A 199 -1.95 5.69 7.72
N ILE A 200 -1.04 5.07 8.45
CA ILE A 200 -1.19 3.73 9.02
C ILE A 200 -1.23 3.89 10.54
N ASP A 201 -2.40 3.67 11.13
CA ASP A 201 -2.61 3.71 12.57
C ASP A 201 -2.48 2.32 13.17
N ILE A 202 -1.82 2.26 14.32
CA ILE A 202 -1.50 1.06 15.07
C ILE A 202 -2.05 1.22 16.49
N PRO A 203 -3.36 0.96 16.68
CA PRO A 203 -3.99 1.14 17.98
C PRO A 203 -3.63 0.05 18.99
N VAL A 204 -3.35 -1.17 18.54
CA VAL A 204 -3.15 -2.35 19.40
C VAL A 204 -2.08 -3.26 18.81
N ASN A 205 -1.18 -3.75 19.66
CA ASN A 205 -0.18 -4.77 19.34
C ASN A 205 -0.55 -6.12 19.97
N HIS A 206 0.10 -7.19 19.51
CA HIS A 206 -0.01 -8.51 20.11
C HIS A 206 0.47 -8.50 21.57
N GLU A 207 -0.05 -9.42 22.38
CA GLU A 207 0.33 -9.61 23.79
C GLU A 207 0.20 -8.35 24.66
N ASN A 208 -0.63 -7.38 24.26
CA ASN A 208 -0.73 -6.06 24.87
C ASN A 208 0.61 -5.30 24.89
N GLY A 209 1.45 -5.50 23.88
CA GLY A 209 2.69 -4.75 23.74
C GLY A 209 2.41 -3.26 23.63
N LYS A 210 3.28 -2.48 24.28
CA LYS A 210 3.12 -1.02 24.38
C LYS A 210 3.60 -0.32 23.11
N ASP A 211 4.76 -0.70 22.62
CA ASP A 211 5.46 -0.07 21.50
C ASP A 211 5.49 -1.03 20.31
N THR A 212 5.68 -0.53 19.09
CA THR A 212 5.56 -1.28 17.84
C THR A 212 6.87 -1.34 17.08
N HIS A 213 7.15 -2.46 16.43
CA HIS A 213 8.23 -2.61 15.45
C HIS A 213 7.68 -2.63 14.03
N LEU A 214 8.39 -1.96 13.12
CA LEU A 214 8.16 -2.07 11.68
C LEU A 214 9.50 -2.18 10.96
N ARG A 215 9.73 -3.31 10.30
CA ARG A 215 10.99 -3.64 9.61
C ARG A 215 11.00 -3.23 8.14
N GLY A 216 9.86 -3.37 7.48
CA GLY A 216 9.76 -3.13 6.05
C GLY A 216 8.44 -2.50 5.66
N LEU A 217 8.52 -1.40 4.91
CA LEU A 217 7.39 -0.75 4.28
C LEU A 217 7.79 -0.25 2.90
N ARG A 218 6.99 -0.59 1.89
CA ARG A 218 7.16 -0.05 0.54
C ARG A 218 5.84 0.32 -0.11
N VAL A 219 5.84 1.41 -0.87
CA VAL A 219 4.69 1.93 -1.62
C VAL A 219 5.00 1.92 -3.11
N TYR A 220 4.07 1.37 -3.90
CA TYR A 220 4.23 1.22 -5.34
C TYR A 220 3.12 1.91 -6.12
N THR A 221 3.50 2.47 -7.28
CA THR A 221 2.61 3.04 -8.28
C THR A 221 2.69 2.21 -9.57
N PRO A 222 1.63 2.12 -10.39
CA PRO A 222 1.69 1.39 -11.64
C PRO A 222 2.74 2.01 -12.57
N TYR A 223 3.41 1.18 -13.36
CA TYR A 223 4.29 1.69 -14.40
C TYR A 223 3.45 2.47 -15.42
N LEU A 224 3.77 3.75 -15.59
CA LEU A 224 3.20 4.58 -16.65
C LEU A 224 3.69 4.03 -17.99
N ARG A 225 2.89 3.17 -18.64
CA ARG A 225 2.95 3.05 -20.09
C ARG A 225 2.42 4.38 -20.63
N THR A 226 3.30 5.31 -20.92
CA THR A 226 2.94 6.48 -21.72
C THR A 226 2.17 5.96 -22.93
N ALA A 227 0.93 6.42 -23.10
CA ALA A 227 0.06 6.05 -24.20
C ALA A 227 0.54 6.65 -25.54
N VAL A 228 1.85 6.59 -25.84
CA VAL A 228 2.37 6.96 -27.15
C VAL A 228 1.90 5.95 -28.20
N GLU A 229 1.59 4.71 -27.82
CA GLU A 229 1.13 3.66 -28.76
C GLU A 229 -0.33 3.82 -29.25
N LYS A 230 -1.10 4.79 -28.74
CA LYS A 230 -2.41 5.17 -29.33
C LYS A 230 -2.38 6.50 -30.07
N SER A 231 -1.19 7.07 -30.27
CA SER A 231 -1.00 8.20 -31.17
C SER A 231 -0.68 7.64 -32.56
N PHE A 232 -1.70 7.50 -33.40
CA PHE A 232 -1.63 7.16 -34.84
C PHE A 232 -0.91 8.25 -35.68
N VAL A 233 0.16 8.84 -35.16
CA VAL A 233 0.81 10.04 -35.73
C VAL A 233 2.31 9.87 -35.95
N VAL A 234 2.93 8.77 -35.48
CA VAL A 234 4.39 8.55 -35.62
C VAL A 234 4.82 7.70 -36.82
N ASP A 235 3.89 7.11 -37.58
CA ASP A 235 4.23 6.34 -38.79
C ASP A 235 4.27 7.18 -40.09
N SER A 236 4.01 8.49 -40.04
CA SER A 236 4.02 9.36 -41.23
C SER A 236 5.29 10.20 -41.42
N LEU A 237 6.27 10.11 -40.52
CA LEU A 237 7.53 10.84 -40.66
C LEU A 237 8.64 9.86 -41.05
N SER A 238 8.81 9.69 -42.36
CA SER A 238 10.02 9.11 -42.92
C SER A 238 11.21 9.96 -42.49
N VAL A 239 12.11 9.35 -41.72
CA VAL A 239 13.35 9.96 -41.17
C VAL A 239 14.41 10.24 -42.28
N GLY A 240 13.99 10.36 -43.55
CA GLY A 240 14.87 10.42 -44.71
C GLY A 240 15.09 11.80 -45.34
N GLU A 241 14.28 12.82 -45.05
CA GLU A 241 14.31 14.09 -45.83
C GLU A 241 14.58 15.37 -45.01
N VAL A 242 14.89 15.29 -43.72
CA VAL A 242 14.97 16.52 -42.86
C VAL A 242 16.36 17.17 -42.81
N PHE A 243 17.41 16.55 -43.39
CA PHE A 243 18.77 17.11 -43.33
C PHE A 243 19.43 17.29 -44.71
N SER A 244 18.86 18.14 -45.55
CA SER A 244 19.54 18.65 -46.75
C SER A 244 19.34 20.16 -46.89
N GLY A 245 20.02 20.96 -46.06
CA GLY A 245 19.81 22.40 -46.12
C GLY A 245 20.79 23.35 -45.45
N PHE A 246 21.89 22.89 -44.83
CA PHE A 246 22.85 23.82 -44.21
C PHE A 246 24.26 23.57 -44.74
N THR A 247 24.62 24.33 -45.77
CA THR A 247 26.02 24.55 -46.15
C THR A 247 26.50 25.80 -45.41
N LEU A 248 27.48 25.63 -44.52
CA LEU A 248 28.19 26.74 -43.88
C LEU A 248 29.02 27.49 -44.94
N ARG A 249 28.82 28.80 -45.02
CA ARG A 249 29.74 29.76 -45.65
C ARG A 249 30.44 30.54 -44.56
#